data_AF-A0A291RU45-F1
#
_entry.id   AF-A0A291RU45-F1
#
_cell.length_a   1.000
_cell.length_b   1.000
_cell.length_c   1.000
_cell.angle_alpha   90.00
_cell.angle_beta   90.00
_cell.angle_gamma   90.00
#
_symmetry.space_group_name_H-M   'P 1'
#
loop_
_entity.id
_entity.type
_entity.pdbx_description
1 polymer ?
#
loop_
_entity_poly.entity_id
_entity_poly.type
_entity_poly.pdbx_seq_one_letter_code
_entity_poly.pdbx_strand_id
1 'polypeptide(L)' 'MTSGDQPPAEERHGDEIASIRDQLRSIEDTAGAGYRVVREPNPPYGWNLVDPTGVVVCSGPLDRLELWVTRRNTESGQ' A
#
# COMPACT_ATOMS: atom_id res chain seq x y z
N MET A 1 22.53 -10.81 -14.18
CA MET A 1 21.85 -11.22 -12.93
C MET A 1 21.86 -10.02 -12.00
N THR A 2 20.87 -9.13 -12.10
CA THR A 2 20.72 -8.07 -11.09
C THR A 2 19.55 -8.52 -10.23
N SER A 3 19.90 -9.05 -9.05
CA SER A 3 18.94 -9.27 -7.99
C SER A 3 18.27 -7.92 -7.72
N GLY A 4 16.94 -7.91 -7.76
CA GLY A 4 16.16 -6.74 -7.34
C GLY A 4 16.46 -6.48 -5.88
N ASP A 5 17.40 -5.57 -5.65
CA ASP A 5 17.66 -4.92 -4.38
C ASP A 5 16.38 -4.13 -4.05
N GLN A 6 15.44 -4.80 -3.40
CA GLN A 6 14.19 -4.19 -3.00
C GLN A 6 14.43 -3.60 -1.61
N PRO A 7 14.54 -2.27 -1.46
CA PRO A 7 14.82 -1.66 -0.16
C PRO A 7 13.71 -2.04 0.83
N PRO A 8 14.03 -2.26 2.12
CA PRO A 8 13.05 -2.58 3.16
C PRO A 8 11.97 -1.50 3.23
N ALA A 9 10.74 -1.88 3.64
CA ALA A 9 9.59 -0.96 3.69
C ALA A 9 9.87 0.34 4.48
N GLU A 10 10.81 0.27 5.42
CA GLU A 10 11.31 1.39 6.23
C GLU A 10 12.07 2.44 5.41
N GLU A 11 12.84 2.03 4.40
CA GLU A 11 13.58 2.94 3.51
C GLU A 11 12.69 3.52 2.38
N ARG A 12 11.62 2.81 1.99
CA ARG A 12 10.70 3.27 0.93
C ARG A 12 9.85 4.48 1.35
N HIS A 13 9.64 4.65 2.65
CA HIS A 13 8.87 5.74 3.24
C HIS A 13 9.72 6.60 4.17
N GLY A 14 11.05 6.61 3.96
CA GLY A 14 12.01 7.35 4.77
C GLY A 14 11.76 8.87 4.78
N ASP A 15 11.20 9.40 3.69
CA ASP A 15 10.85 10.82 3.53
C ASP A 15 9.45 11.17 4.09
N GLU A 16 8.62 10.16 4.36
CA GLU A 16 7.25 10.36 4.84
C GLU A 16 7.21 10.56 6.36
N ILE A 17 6.30 11.41 6.82
CA ILE A 17 6.07 11.67 8.25
C ILE A 17 5.67 10.35 8.94
N ALA A 18 6.12 10.15 10.19
CA ALA A 18 5.88 8.91 10.94
C ALA A 18 4.41 8.45 10.94
N SER A 19 3.44 9.37 11.01
CA SER A 19 2.01 9.07 10.93
C SER A 19 1.60 8.43 9.60
N ILE A 20 2.18 8.87 8.48
CA ILE A 20 1.91 8.32 7.15
C ILE A 20 2.47 6.89 7.06
N ARG A 21 3.68 6.67 7.60
CA ARG A 21 4.30 5.34 7.63
C ARG A 21 3.48 4.33 8.42
N ASP A 22 2.93 4.74 9.56
CA ASP A 22 2.07 3.87 10.37
C ASP A 22 0.78 3.50 9.65
N GLN A 23 0.17 4.47 8.96
CA GLN A 23 -1.03 4.28 8.15
C GLN A 23 -0.78 3.33 6.97
N LEU A 24 0.34 3.51 6.26
CA LEU A 24 0.75 2.62 5.17
C LEU A 24 0.91 1.17 5.65
N ARG A 25 1.63 0.97 6.76
CA ARG A 25 1.82 -0.36 7.36
C ARG A 25 0.49 -1.00 7.77
N SER A 26 -0.42 -0.21 8.34
CA SER A 26 -1.76 -0.67 8.72
C SER A 26 -2.58 -1.14 7.51
N ILE A 27 -2.52 -0.40 6.39
CA ILE A 27 -3.20 -0.76 5.14
C ILE A 27 -2.63 -2.07 4.57
N GLU A 28 -1.30 -2.20 4.52
CA GLU A 28 -0.63 -3.41 4.01
C GLU A 28 -0.95 -4.65 4.87
N ASP A 29 -0.95 -4.49 6.20
CA ASP A 29 -1.31 -5.56 7.14
C ASP A 29 -2.79 -5.99 6.97
N THR A 30 -3.70 -5.02 6.88
CA THR A 30 -5.13 -5.27 6.70
C THR A 30 -5.46 -5.89 5.33
N ALA A 31 -4.74 -5.50 4.28
CA ALA A 31 -4.90 -6.03 2.93
C ALA A 31 -4.46 -7.50 2.82
N GLY A 32 -3.50 -7.91 3.66
CA GLY A 32 -2.96 -9.25 3.73
C GLY A 32 -1.60 -9.42 3.04
N ALA A 33 -1.01 -10.60 3.20
CA ALA A 33 0.33 -10.89 2.75
C ALA A 33 0.52 -10.63 1.24
N GLY A 34 1.57 -9.88 0.90
CA GLY A 34 1.97 -9.59 -0.48
C GLY A 34 1.34 -8.34 -1.09
N TYR A 35 0.38 -7.70 -0.41
CA TYR A 35 -0.08 -6.37 -0.77
C TYR A 35 0.96 -5.32 -0.41
N ARG A 36 1.04 -4.27 -1.24
CA ARG A 36 2.00 -3.18 -1.09
C ARG A 36 1.39 -1.84 -1.43
N VAL A 37 1.70 -0.82 -0.65
CA VAL A 37 1.29 0.54 -0.98
C VAL A 37 2.47 1.30 -1.61
N VAL A 38 2.25 1.89 -2.79
CA VAL A 38 3.26 2.65 -3.53
C VAL A 38 2.76 4.06 -3.83
N ARG A 39 3.68 5.02 -3.86
CA ARG A 39 3.36 6.43 -4.10
C ARG A 39 3.05 6.64 -5.57
N GLU A 40 1.94 7.32 -5.89
CA GLU A 40 1.58 7.65 -7.27
C GLU A 40 2.40 8.88 -7.74
N PRO A 41 3.23 8.75 -8.79
CA PRO A 41 4.01 9.86 -9.31
C PRO A 41 3.18 10.83 -10.15
N ASN A 42 2.04 10.40 -10.66
CA ASN A 42 1.18 11.20 -11.51
C ASN A 42 0.18 12.02 -10.66
N PRO A 43 -0.04 13.30 -10.98
CA PRO A 43 -1.10 14.06 -10.36
C PRO A 43 -2.48 13.47 -10.74
N PRO A 44 -3.43 13.43 -9.81
CA PRO A 44 -3.39 14.02 -8.46
C PRO A 44 -2.62 13.12 -7.48
N TYR A 45 -1.51 13.63 -6.95
CA TYR A 45 -0.58 12.89 -6.09
C TYR A 45 -1.33 12.08 -5.02
N GLY A 46 -1.06 10.77 -4.97
CA GLY A 46 -1.78 9.84 -4.10
C GLY A 46 -1.01 8.54 -3.89
N TRP A 47 -1.76 7.46 -3.69
CA TRP A 47 -1.24 6.13 -3.34
C TRP A 47 -1.92 5.05 -4.16
N ASN A 48 -1.15 4.03 -4.52
CA ASN A 48 -1.59 2.87 -5.25
C ASN A 48 -1.39 1.63 -4.38
N LEU A 49 -2.47 0.89 -4.14
CA LEU A 49 -2.42 -0.43 -3.52
C LEU A 49 -2.20 -1.47 -4.62
N VAL A 50 -1.08 -2.15 -4.53
CA VAL A 50 -0.63 -3.19 -5.45
C VAL A 50 -0.81 -4.55 -4.78
N ASP A 51 -1.40 -5.49 -5.49
CA ASP A 51 -1.59 -6.86 -5.01
C ASP A 51 -0.30 -7.70 -5.22
N PRO A 52 -0.20 -8.93 -4.66
CA PRO A 52 0.99 -9.78 -4.82
C PRO A 52 1.34 -10.13 -6.29
N THR A 53 0.38 -10.05 -7.22
CA THR A 53 0.62 -10.24 -8.65
C THR A 53 1.19 -9.01 -9.35
N GLY A 54 1.28 -7.87 -8.64
CA GLY A 54 1.81 -6.62 -9.16
C GLY A 54 0.77 -5.71 -9.83
N VAL A 55 -0.53 -5.99 -9.67
CA VAL A 55 -1.62 -5.19 -10.25
C VAL A 55 -2.11 -4.15 -9.24
N VAL A 56 -2.37 -2.94 -9.73
CA VAL A 56 -3.01 -1.88 -8.92
C VAL A 56 -4.49 -2.20 -8.74
N VAL A 57 -4.88 -2.57 -7.53
CA VAL A 57 -6.27 -2.89 -7.18
C VAL A 57 -7.04 -1.68 -6.66
N CYS A 58 -6.33 -0.67 -6.14
CA CYS A 58 -6.93 0.57 -5.66
C CYS A 58 -5.94 1.74 -5.83
N SER A 59 -6.45 2.91 -6.20
CA SER A 59 -5.68 4.15 -6.30
C SER A 59 -6.42 5.33 -5.68
N GLY A 60 -5.69 6.21 -4.99
CA GLY A 60 -6.23 7.42 -4.39
C GLY A 60 -5.56 7.83 -3.07
N PRO A 61 -6.23 8.66 -2.26
CA PRO A 61 -5.72 9.02 -0.93
C PRO A 61 -5.72 7.79 0.01
N LEU A 62 -4.88 7.82 1.05
CA LEU A 62 -4.76 6.70 2.01
C LEU A 62 -6.10 6.29 2.63
N ASP A 63 -6.96 7.26 2.95
CA ASP A 63 -8.32 7.03 3.46
C ASP A 63 -9.14 6.10 2.54
N ARG A 64 -8.98 6.27 1.21
CA ARG A 64 -9.64 5.42 0.22
C ARG A 64 -9.06 4.00 0.21
N LEU A 65 -7.74 3.87 0.36
CA LEU A 65 -7.07 2.58 0.44
C LEU A 65 -7.49 1.83 1.72
N GLU A 66 -7.53 2.51 2.87
CA GLU A 66 -8.06 1.97 4.14
C GLU A 66 -9.50 1.49 4.02
N LEU A 67 -10.37 2.29 3.40
CA LEU A 67 -11.76 1.91 3.16
C LEU A 67 -11.87 0.68 2.27
N TRP A 68 -11.01 0.57 1.25
CA TRP A 68 -11.00 -0.58 0.34
C TRP A 68 -10.58 -1.86 1.07
N VAL A 69 -9.48 -1.84 1.83
CA VAL A 69 -9.00 -3.03 2.56
C VAL A 69 -9.98 -3.44 3.65
N THR A 70 -10.61 -2.48 4.34
CA THR A 70 -11.64 -2.73 5.35
C THR A 70 -12.86 -3.43 4.74
N ARG A 71 -13.37 -2.92 3.61
CA ARG A 71 -14.51 -3.54 2.91
C ARG A 71 -14.17 -4.96 2.44
N ARG A 72 -13.00 -5.15 1.81
CA ARG A 72 -12.55 -6.45 1.33
C ARG A 72 -12.40 -7.48 2.45
N ASN A 73 -11.87 -7.09 3.60
CA ASN A 73 -11.72 -8.00 4.74
C ASN A 73 -13.11 -8.39 5.30
N THR A 74 -14.06 -7.46 5.28
CA THR A 74 -15.48 -7.74 5.64
C THR A 74 -16.12 -8.75 4.69
N GLU A 75 -15.81 -8.71 3.39
CA GLU A 75 -16.36 -9.64 2.38
C GLU A 75 -15.63 -10.99 2.34
N SER A 76 -14.35 -11.05 2.74
CA SER A 76 -13.55 -12.28 2.75
C SER A 76 -13.74 -13.12 4.02
N GLY A 77 -14.53 -12.62 4.98
CA GLY A 77 -14.82 -13.27 6.27
C GLY A 77 -16.08 -14.13 6.30
N GLN A 78 -16.60 -14.59 5.15
CA GLN A 78 -17.75 -15.52 5.07
C GLN A 78 -17.36 -16.94 4.70
#